data_AF-A0A1C5PCI9-F1
#
_entry.id   AF-A0A1C5PCI9-F1
#
_cell.length_a   1.000
_cell.length_b   1.000
_cell.length_c   1.000
_cell.angle_alpha   90.00
_cell.angle_beta   90.00
_cell.angle_gamma   90.00
#
_symmetry.space_group_name_H-M   'P 1'
#
loop_
_entity.id
_entity.type
_entity.pdbx_description
1 polymer ?
#
loop_
_entity_poly.entity_id
_entity_poly.type
_entity_poly.pdbx_seq_one_letter_code
_entity_poly.pdbx_strand_id
1 'polypeptide(L)'
;MKHKRKILWAGIVMLFAVFQSFPVLAAFEQEQTGMIQMTLPEDWKNMKREGIVFGCTKIGEIENGEYKILPIYDLAGIDLNNIKTSLELDRVSKRLEEFGVEPEQRIQTDATGKVVFEQLEEGIYFIQAEKSNEYDLITPMLVALPSWDETEEKMSYEIKVSPKHVPMEKVGKDMAPQTGLETSAWKWAIVGMCFILAGTIVSVEWRKERKNEE
;
A
#
# COMPACT_ATOMS: atom_id res chain seq x y z
N MET A 1 -12.05 50.58 -63.07
CA MET A 1 -12.45 49.97 -61.77
C MET A 1 -12.37 48.45 -61.70
N LYS A 2 -12.52 47.69 -62.81
CA LYS A 2 -12.49 46.21 -62.79
C LYS A 2 -11.11 45.58 -62.51
N HIS A 3 -10.00 46.28 -62.80
CA HIS A 3 -8.64 45.74 -62.68
C HIS A 3 -8.09 45.71 -61.24
N LYS A 4 -8.45 46.70 -60.41
CA LYS A 4 -8.01 46.78 -59.00
C LYS A 4 -8.66 45.72 -58.09
N ARG A 5 -9.89 45.30 -58.40
CA ARG A 5 -10.60 44.22 -57.67
C ARG A 5 -9.99 42.83 -57.92
N LYS A 6 -9.44 42.56 -59.11
CA LYS A 6 -8.79 41.29 -59.43
C LYS A 6 -7.46 41.10 -58.72
N ILE A 7 -6.67 42.18 -58.55
CA ILE A 7 -5.38 42.15 -57.85
C ILE A 7 -5.59 41.98 -56.34
N LEU A 8 -6.63 42.61 -55.78
CA LEU A 8 -6.99 42.46 -54.37
C LEU A 8 -7.48 41.03 -54.03
N TRP A 9 -8.24 40.40 -54.93
CA TRP A 9 -8.69 39.01 -54.75
C TRP A 9 -7.55 37.99 -54.95
N ALA A 10 -6.63 38.25 -55.88
CA ALA A 10 -5.46 37.39 -56.06
C ALA A 10 -4.52 37.43 -54.85
N GLY A 11 -4.33 38.60 -54.23
CA GLY A 11 -3.52 38.74 -53.02
C GLY A 11 -4.11 38.04 -51.79
N ILE A 12 -5.44 38.05 -51.63
CA ILE A 12 -6.12 37.38 -50.51
C ILE A 12 -6.12 35.85 -50.68
N VAL A 13 -6.26 35.35 -51.91
CA VAL A 13 -6.16 33.90 -52.20
C VAL A 13 -4.72 33.41 -52.04
N MET A 14 -3.72 34.21 -52.40
CA MET A 14 -2.30 33.87 -52.19
C MET A 14 -1.91 33.89 -50.70
N LEU A 15 -2.48 34.77 -49.88
CA LEU A 15 -2.27 34.78 -48.43
C LEU A 15 -2.91 33.57 -47.73
N PHE A 16 -4.05 33.09 -48.24
CA PHE A 16 -4.70 31.86 -47.75
C PHE A 16 -3.94 30.59 -48.17
N ALA A 17 -3.27 30.60 -49.33
CA ALA A 17 -2.48 29.46 -49.80
C ALA A 17 -1.16 29.27 -49.02
N VAL A 18 -0.54 30.36 -48.53
CA VAL A 18 0.68 30.27 -47.70
C VAL A 18 0.39 29.77 -46.28
N PHE A 19 -0.85 29.90 -45.80
CA PHE A 19 -1.25 29.39 -44.49
C PHE A 19 -1.52 27.86 -44.50
N GLN A 20 -1.68 27.25 -45.68
CA GLN A 20 -1.91 25.81 -45.85
C GLN A 20 -0.60 25.01 -46.04
N SER A 21 0.57 25.67 -46.07
CA SER A 21 1.86 25.04 -46.36
C SER A 21 2.80 24.94 -45.16
N PHE A 22 2.33 25.18 -43.93
CA PHE A 22 3.02 24.62 -42.77
C PHE A 22 2.56 23.18 -42.64
N PRO A 23 3.37 22.17 -43.00
CA PRO A 23 3.11 20.85 -42.47
C PRO A 23 3.16 21.03 -40.95
N VAL A 24 2.01 20.86 -40.29
CA VAL A 24 1.99 20.42 -38.89
C VAL A 24 2.61 19.03 -38.94
N LEU A 25 3.94 19.00 -38.99
CA LEU A 25 4.73 17.82 -38.75
C LEU A 25 4.81 17.71 -37.22
N ALA A 26 3.64 17.55 -36.60
CA ALA A 26 3.58 16.85 -35.34
C ALA A 26 3.87 15.39 -35.74
N ALA A 27 5.17 15.05 -35.82
CA ALA A 27 5.57 13.70 -35.56
C ALA A 27 5.06 13.42 -34.14
N PHE A 28 3.88 12.81 -34.04
CA PHE A 28 3.46 12.15 -32.83
C PHE A 28 4.44 11.00 -32.69
N GLU A 29 5.59 11.26 -32.05
CA GLU A 29 6.33 10.19 -31.40
C GLU A 29 5.30 9.54 -30.48
N GLN A 30 4.82 8.35 -30.86
CA GLN A 30 4.16 7.49 -29.89
C GLN A 30 5.24 7.16 -28.88
N GLU A 31 5.32 7.98 -27.82
CA GLU A 31 6.04 7.63 -26.62
C GLU A 31 5.51 6.27 -26.21
N GLN A 32 6.39 5.26 -26.29
CA GLN A 32 6.01 3.89 -26.04
C GLN A 32 5.77 3.76 -24.53
N THR A 33 4.52 3.96 -24.12
CA THR A 33 4.13 3.82 -22.72
C THR A 33 3.99 2.35 -22.36
N GLY A 34 4.53 1.94 -21.23
CA GLY A 34 4.37 0.61 -20.67
C GLY A 34 3.21 0.49 -19.68
N MET A 35 3.06 -0.72 -19.18
CA MET A 35 2.08 -1.08 -18.16
C MET A 35 2.66 -2.06 -17.15
N ILE A 36 2.22 -1.92 -15.91
CA ILE A 36 2.50 -2.88 -14.85
C ILE A 36 1.17 -3.48 -14.40
N GLN A 37 1.02 -4.78 -14.64
CA GLN A 37 -0.09 -5.57 -14.13
C GLN A 37 0.35 -6.28 -12.85
N MET A 38 -0.40 -6.06 -11.77
CA MET A 38 -0.22 -6.79 -10.53
C MET A 38 -1.41 -7.69 -10.27
N THR A 39 -1.12 -8.93 -9.89
CA THR A 39 -2.14 -9.92 -9.52
C THR A 39 -1.85 -10.47 -8.13
N LEU A 40 -2.82 -10.39 -7.22
CA LEU A 40 -2.70 -10.98 -5.89
C LEU A 40 -2.53 -12.51 -5.98
N PRO A 41 -1.68 -13.14 -5.16
CA PRO A 41 -1.51 -14.60 -5.12
C PRO A 41 -2.83 -15.37 -4.88
N GLU A 42 -2.91 -16.62 -5.33
CA GLU A 42 -4.10 -17.48 -5.11
C GLU A 42 -4.22 -18.01 -3.67
N ASP A 43 -3.12 -18.06 -2.94
CA ASP A 43 -3.07 -18.41 -1.52
C ASP A 43 -3.59 -17.29 -0.60
N TRP A 44 -4.02 -16.16 -1.17
CA TRP A 44 -4.80 -15.10 -0.54
C TRP A 44 -6.21 -15.56 -0.15
N LYS A 45 -6.31 -16.52 0.78
CA LYS A 45 -7.54 -17.25 1.09
C LYS A 45 -8.33 -16.67 2.27
N ASN A 46 -7.66 -15.97 3.18
CA ASN A 46 -8.27 -15.54 4.44
C ASN A 46 -8.90 -14.13 4.38
N MET A 47 -8.83 -13.47 3.22
CA MET A 47 -9.23 -12.08 3.02
C MET A 47 -9.77 -11.83 1.62
N LYS A 48 -10.50 -10.73 1.45
CA LYS A 48 -10.98 -10.31 0.13
C LYS A 48 -9.79 -9.89 -0.74
N ARG A 49 -9.79 -10.33 -1.99
CA ARG A 49 -8.83 -9.93 -3.02
C ARG A 49 -9.27 -8.67 -3.76
N GLU A 50 -10.58 -8.40 -3.76
CA GLU A 50 -11.18 -7.18 -4.28
C GLU A 50 -11.09 -6.06 -3.26
N GLY A 51 -10.86 -4.86 -3.74
CA GLY A 51 -11.04 -3.67 -2.93
C GLY A 51 -9.76 -3.11 -2.29
N ILE A 52 -8.59 -3.72 -2.55
CA ILE A 52 -7.31 -3.27 -2.00
C ILE A 52 -6.76 -2.13 -2.87
N VAL A 53 -6.46 -0.98 -2.27
CA VAL A 53 -5.93 0.18 -3.00
C VAL A 53 -4.42 0.08 -3.07
N PHE A 54 -3.90 0.17 -4.30
CA PHE A 54 -2.48 0.23 -4.57
C PHE A 54 -2.10 1.56 -5.21
N GLY A 55 -0.99 2.10 -4.73
CA GLY A 55 -0.30 3.25 -5.28
C GLY A 55 0.86 2.82 -6.18
N CYS A 56 1.08 3.52 -7.29
CA CYS A 56 2.24 3.39 -8.16
C CYS A 56 2.86 4.76 -8.42
N THR A 57 4.19 4.86 -8.32
CA THR A 57 4.94 6.12 -8.45
C THR A 57 6.26 5.89 -9.16
N LYS A 58 6.62 6.74 -10.12
CA LYS A 58 7.97 6.75 -10.68
C LYS A 58 8.94 7.31 -9.64
N ILE A 59 9.97 6.54 -9.28
CA ILE A 59 10.99 6.94 -8.30
C ILE A 59 12.39 7.08 -8.88
N GLY A 60 12.60 6.64 -10.11
CA GLY A 60 13.90 6.71 -10.75
C GLY A 60 13.83 6.58 -12.26
N GLU A 61 14.94 6.95 -12.89
CA GLU A 61 15.20 6.87 -14.32
C GLU A 61 16.17 5.72 -14.63
N ILE A 62 16.12 5.23 -15.87
CA ILE A 62 17.09 4.28 -16.40
C ILE A 62 17.98 5.04 -17.40
N GLU A 63 19.23 5.28 -17.04
CA GLU A 63 20.16 6.04 -17.88
C GLU A 63 21.40 5.19 -18.17
N ASN A 64 21.63 4.85 -19.45
CA ASN A 64 22.78 4.05 -19.89
C ASN A 64 22.96 2.73 -19.13
N GLY A 65 21.86 2.11 -18.70
CA GLY A 65 21.87 0.87 -17.93
C GLY A 65 22.06 1.04 -16.42
N GLU A 66 22.18 2.29 -15.93
CA GLU A 66 22.20 2.60 -14.50
C GLU A 66 20.83 3.08 -14.01
N TYR A 67 20.48 2.74 -12.79
CA TYR A 67 19.26 3.19 -12.12
C TYR A 67 19.54 4.44 -11.30
N LYS A 68 18.91 5.56 -11.65
CA LYS A 68 19.09 6.84 -10.95
C LYS A 68 17.83 7.21 -10.22
N ILE A 69 17.92 7.39 -8.91
CA ILE A 69 16.78 7.86 -8.13
C ILE A 69 16.46 9.32 -8.49
N LEU A 70 15.17 9.68 -8.52
CA LEU A 70 14.77 11.06 -8.79
C LEU A 70 15.24 11.98 -7.63
N PRO A 71 15.64 13.24 -7.91
CA PRO A 71 16.20 14.13 -6.89
C PRO A 71 15.30 14.38 -5.68
N ILE A 72 13.98 14.31 -5.86
CA ILE A 72 13.00 14.46 -4.79
C ILE A 72 13.12 13.37 -3.71
N TYR A 73 13.76 12.23 -4.02
CA TYR A 73 13.98 11.12 -3.13
C TYR A 73 15.45 10.99 -2.68
N ASP A 74 16.34 11.93 -3.02
CA ASP A 74 17.77 11.87 -2.61
C ASP A 74 17.95 11.78 -1.10
N LEU A 75 17.08 12.47 -0.33
CA LEU A 75 17.08 12.44 1.13
C LEU A 75 16.72 11.06 1.69
N ALA A 76 16.09 10.20 0.90
CA ALA A 76 15.88 8.80 1.26
C ALA A 76 17.19 8.01 1.26
N GLY A 77 18.30 8.54 0.73
CA GLY A 77 19.64 7.93 0.81
C GLY A 77 19.68 6.50 0.28
N ILE A 78 19.00 6.26 -0.84
CA ILE A 78 18.88 4.98 -1.53
C ILE A 78 19.79 4.98 -2.75
N ASP A 79 20.51 3.89 -2.93
CA ASP A 79 21.24 3.60 -4.15
C ASP A 79 20.66 2.34 -4.78
N LEU A 80 19.95 2.52 -5.89
CA LEU A 80 19.26 1.46 -6.60
C LEU A 80 20.23 0.45 -7.24
N ASN A 81 21.46 0.85 -7.57
CA ASN A 81 22.45 -0.02 -8.24
C ASN A 81 23.19 -0.94 -7.25
N ASN A 82 23.10 -0.64 -5.95
CA ASN A 82 23.72 -1.45 -4.91
C ASN A 82 22.81 -2.57 -4.38
N ILE A 83 21.60 -2.73 -4.91
CA ILE A 83 20.67 -3.80 -4.55
C ILE A 83 21.08 -5.10 -5.25
N LYS A 84 21.60 -6.07 -4.49
CA LYS A 84 22.06 -7.37 -5.02
C LYS A 84 21.28 -8.54 -4.45
N THR A 85 20.61 -8.33 -3.34
CA THR A 85 19.88 -9.37 -2.60
C THR A 85 18.43 -8.98 -2.38
N SER A 86 17.57 -9.98 -2.19
CA SER A 86 16.17 -9.76 -1.82
C SER A 86 16.02 -9.02 -0.48
N LEU A 87 16.96 -9.23 0.46
CA LEU A 87 16.95 -8.53 1.74
C LEU A 87 17.24 -7.03 1.58
N GLU A 88 18.17 -6.66 0.70
CA GLU A 88 18.44 -5.26 0.38
C GLU A 88 17.26 -4.61 -0.33
N LEU A 89 16.64 -5.35 -1.27
CA LEU A 89 15.43 -4.89 -1.95
C LEU A 89 14.31 -4.61 -0.93
N ASP A 90 14.04 -5.54 -0.02
CA ASP A 90 13.02 -5.38 1.02
C ASP A 90 13.34 -4.18 1.95
N ARG A 91 14.62 -3.93 2.26
CA ARG A 91 15.04 -2.75 3.06
C ARG A 91 14.82 -1.44 2.32
N VAL A 92 15.16 -1.38 1.04
CA VAL A 92 14.96 -0.20 0.20
C VAL A 92 13.47 0.12 0.07
N SER A 93 12.65 -0.89 -0.24
CA SER A 93 11.19 -0.75 -0.32
C SER A 93 10.58 -0.19 0.96
N LYS A 94 10.99 -0.71 2.13
CA LYS A 94 10.52 -0.20 3.43
C LYS A 94 10.99 1.23 3.70
N ARG A 95 12.21 1.58 3.31
CA ARG A 95 12.73 2.94 3.49
C ARG A 95 11.96 3.95 2.64
N LEU A 96 11.54 3.59 1.43
CA LEU A 96 10.68 4.43 0.59
C LEU A 96 9.28 4.58 1.21
N GLU A 97 8.72 3.50 1.74
CA GLU A 97 7.45 3.55 2.48
C GLU A 97 7.53 4.49 3.70
N GLU A 98 8.60 4.39 4.49
CA GLU A 98 8.86 5.27 5.65
C GLU A 98 9.15 6.73 5.25
N PHE A 99 9.79 6.94 4.09
CA PHE A 99 10.03 8.28 3.53
C PHE A 99 8.71 8.97 3.14
N GLY A 100 7.65 8.20 2.87
CA GLY A 100 6.33 8.73 2.53
C GLY A 100 6.19 9.08 1.05
N VAL A 101 6.62 8.17 0.16
CA VAL A 101 6.38 8.33 -1.28
C VAL A 101 4.87 8.36 -1.54
N GLU A 102 4.40 9.48 -2.11
CA GLU A 102 2.99 9.69 -2.46
C GLU A 102 2.69 9.12 -3.86
N PRO A 103 1.59 8.36 -4.02
CA PRO A 103 1.28 7.73 -5.29
C PRO A 103 0.74 8.69 -6.33
N GLU A 104 1.30 8.59 -7.54
CA GLU A 104 0.85 9.27 -8.76
C GLU A 104 -0.43 8.63 -9.29
N GLN A 105 -0.47 7.30 -9.32
CA GLN A 105 -1.67 6.52 -9.65
C GLN A 105 -2.16 5.76 -8.42
N ARG A 106 -3.46 5.81 -8.15
CA ARG A 106 -4.15 5.02 -7.11
C ARG A 106 -5.23 4.18 -7.75
N ILE A 107 -5.12 2.86 -7.68
CA ILE A 107 -6.05 1.94 -8.33
C ILE A 107 -6.41 0.80 -7.36
N GLN A 108 -7.68 0.43 -7.34
CA GLN A 108 -8.21 -0.61 -6.48
C GLN A 108 -8.23 -1.96 -7.22
N THR A 109 -7.95 -3.05 -6.50
CA THR A 109 -8.05 -4.40 -7.08
C THR A 109 -9.49 -4.76 -7.43
N ASP A 110 -9.65 -5.41 -8.58
CA ASP A 110 -10.93 -5.94 -9.05
C ASP A 110 -11.34 -7.25 -8.33
N ALA A 111 -12.49 -7.81 -8.70
CA ALA A 111 -13.02 -9.07 -8.17
C ALA A 111 -12.05 -10.27 -8.33
N THR A 112 -11.11 -10.20 -9.27
CA THR A 112 -10.08 -11.25 -9.50
C THR A 112 -8.80 -11.00 -8.72
N GLY A 113 -8.69 -9.87 -8.00
CA GLY A 113 -7.48 -9.46 -7.30
C GLY A 113 -6.43 -8.86 -8.24
N LYS A 114 -6.84 -8.29 -9.37
CA LYS A 114 -5.94 -7.69 -10.36
C LYS A 114 -6.01 -6.15 -10.29
N VAL A 115 -4.87 -5.52 -10.54
CA VAL A 115 -4.73 -4.08 -10.77
C VAL A 115 -3.79 -3.84 -11.95
N VAL A 116 -4.05 -2.81 -12.75
CA VAL A 116 -3.25 -2.44 -13.92
C VAL A 116 -2.92 -0.95 -13.87
N PHE A 117 -1.63 -0.62 -13.86
CA PHE A 117 -1.12 0.73 -14.04
C PHE A 117 -0.71 0.90 -15.49
N GLU A 118 -1.27 1.88 -16.19
CA GLU A 118 -1.07 2.13 -17.62
C GLU A 118 -0.43 3.50 -17.83
N GLN A 119 -0.03 3.78 -19.08
CA GLN A 119 0.57 5.06 -19.47
C GLN A 119 1.85 5.39 -18.68
N LEU A 120 2.65 4.36 -18.40
CA LEU A 120 3.89 4.49 -17.64
C LEU A 120 5.06 4.75 -18.57
N GLU A 121 5.84 5.79 -18.30
CA GLU A 121 7.11 6.06 -18.98
C GLU A 121 8.19 5.05 -18.55
N GLU A 122 9.31 5.00 -19.28
CA GLU A 122 10.48 4.24 -18.83
C GLU A 122 11.00 4.77 -17.49
N GLY A 123 11.30 3.87 -16.56
CA GLY A 123 11.79 4.21 -15.23
C GLY A 123 11.69 3.08 -14.20
N ILE A 124 11.97 3.44 -12.96
CA ILE A 124 11.84 2.57 -11.78
C ILE A 124 10.61 3.00 -11.00
N TYR A 125 9.70 2.06 -10.78
CA TYR A 125 8.43 2.28 -10.12
C TYR A 125 8.39 1.67 -8.73
N PHE A 126 7.87 2.43 -7.78
CA PHE A 126 7.56 1.98 -6.43
C PHE A 126 6.06 1.74 -6.29
N ILE A 127 5.70 0.51 -5.89
CA ILE A 127 4.31 0.08 -5.74
C ILE A 127 4.08 -0.32 -4.29
N GLN A 128 3.07 0.29 -3.66
CA GLN A 128 2.69 0.02 -2.28
C GLN A 128 1.17 -0.08 -2.13
N ALA A 129 0.69 -0.92 -1.21
CA ALA A 129 -0.71 -0.89 -0.81
C ALA A 129 -0.95 0.24 0.19
N GLU A 130 -2.14 0.82 0.20
CA GLU A 130 -2.55 1.69 1.31
C GLU A 130 -2.59 0.87 2.61
N LYS A 131 -2.35 1.51 3.75
CA LYS A 131 -2.38 0.80 5.05
C LYS A 131 -3.83 0.59 5.49
N SER A 132 -4.19 -0.65 5.77
CA SER A 132 -5.49 -1.03 6.30
C SER A 132 -5.36 -2.17 7.31
N ASN A 133 -6.33 -2.28 8.21
CA ASN A 133 -6.50 -3.44 9.09
C ASN A 133 -7.46 -4.49 8.49
N GLU A 134 -8.00 -4.24 7.30
CA GLU A 134 -8.94 -5.13 6.62
C GLU A 134 -8.24 -6.23 5.81
N TYR A 135 -6.98 -5.99 5.45
CA TYR A 135 -6.16 -6.91 4.65
C TYR A 135 -4.75 -7.12 5.23
N ASP A 136 -4.03 -8.08 4.65
CA ASP A 136 -2.68 -8.47 5.05
C ASP A 136 -1.67 -7.34 4.90
N LEU A 137 -0.57 -7.43 5.64
CA LEU A 137 0.54 -6.52 5.43
C LEU A 137 1.22 -6.87 4.11
N ILE A 138 0.99 -6.04 3.10
CA ILE A 138 1.58 -6.19 1.77
C ILE A 138 2.93 -5.49 1.75
N THR A 139 3.97 -6.22 1.36
CA THR A 139 5.32 -5.65 1.23
C THR A 139 5.39 -4.79 -0.04
N PRO A 140 5.83 -3.53 0.06
CA PRO A 140 6.05 -2.69 -1.12
C PRO A 140 7.12 -3.27 -2.05
N MET A 141 7.06 -2.94 -3.34
CA MET A 141 7.96 -3.49 -4.35
C MET A 141 8.52 -2.42 -5.28
N LEU A 142 9.66 -2.75 -5.88
CA LEU A 142 10.28 -1.97 -6.95
C LEU A 142 10.20 -2.73 -8.26
N VAL A 143 9.86 -2.03 -9.34
CA VAL A 143 9.68 -2.60 -10.68
C VAL A 143 10.40 -1.71 -11.69
N ALA A 144 11.30 -2.28 -12.49
CA ALA A 144 11.90 -1.59 -13.63
C ALA A 144 11.00 -1.74 -14.87
N LEU A 145 10.80 -0.65 -15.61
CA LEU A 145 10.05 -0.60 -16.85
C LEU A 145 10.85 0.19 -17.89
N PRO A 146 11.13 -0.36 -19.09
CA PRO A 146 10.96 -1.76 -19.46
C PRO A 146 11.92 -2.69 -18.70
N SER A 147 11.68 -3.99 -18.81
CA SER A 147 12.58 -5.05 -18.31
C SER A 147 12.91 -6.04 -19.40
N TRP A 148 14.14 -6.58 -19.41
CA TRP A 148 14.54 -7.62 -20.36
C TRP A 148 13.74 -8.90 -20.12
N ASP A 149 13.09 -9.42 -21.16
CA ASP A 149 12.45 -10.73 -21.17
C ASP A 149 13.41 -11.74 -21.80
N GLU A 150 13.91 -12.69 -21.00
CA GLU A 150 14.85 -13.72 -21.45
C GLU A 150 14.21 -14.73 -22.43
N THR A 151 12.88 -14.91 -22.38
CA THR A 151 12.17 -15.86 -23.25
C THR A 151 11.97 -15.29 -24.64
N GLU A 152 11.59 -14.02 -24.70
CA GLU A 152 11.29 -13.31 -25.94
C GLU A 152 12.51 -12.57 -26.50
N GLU A 153 13.64 -12.58 -25.79
CA GLU A 153 14.90 -11.90 -26.11
C GLU A 153 14.71 -10.42 -26.49
N LYS A 154 13.80 -9.73 -25.78
CA LYS A 154 13.44 -8.33 -26.04
C LYS A 154 13.07 -7.57 -24.77
N MET A 155 13.08 -6.25 -24.83
CA MET A 155 12.56 -5.41 -23.75
C MET A 155 11.04 -5.52 -23.68
N SER A 156 10.53 -5.95 -22.52
CA SER A 156 9.09 -5.96 -22.23
C SER A 156 8.66 -4.65 -21.60
N TYR A 157 7.61 -4.07 -22.16
CA TYR A 157 6.90 -2.92 -21.62
C TYR A 157 5.60 -3.33 -20.91
N GLU A 158 5.33 -4.63 -20.82
CA GLU A 158 4.24 -5.21 -20.03
C GLU A 158 4.85 -6.05 -18.92
N ILE A 159 4.85 -5.53 -17.70
CA ILE A 159 5.44 -6.21 -16.55
C ILE A 159 4.32 -6.83 -15.72
N LYS A 160 4.46 -8.13 -15.42
CA LYS A 160 3.53 -8.87 -14.55
C LYS A 160 4.20 -9.14 -13.22
N VAL A 161 3.58 -8.68 -12.14
CA VAL A 161 4.11 -8.83 -10.78
C VAL A 161 3.08 -9.44 -9.84
N SER A 162 3.59 -10.06 -8.77
CA SER A 162 2.79 -10.62 -7.68
C SER A 162 3.36 -10.15 -6.34
N PRO A 163 2.58 -9.51 -5.47
CA PRO A 163 3.08 -8.97 -4.22
C PRO A 163 3.33 -10.05 -3.18
N LYS A 164 4.34 -9.82 -2.34
CA LYS A 164 4.51 -10.57 -1.09
C LYS A 164 3.60 -10.00 -0.01
N HIS A 165 3.08 -10.87 0.84
CA HIS A 165 2.26 -10.46 1.98
C HIS A 165 2.54 -11.31 3.22
N VAL A 166 2.19 -10.75 4.38
CA VAL A 166 2.20 -11.45 5.66
C VAL A 166 0.79 -11.40 6.24
N PRO A 167 0.18 -12.55 6.59
CA PRO A 167 -1.10 -12.62 7.25
C PRO A 167 -1.18 -11.68 8.45
N MET A 168 -2.13 -10.73 8.45
CA MET A 168 -2.43 -10.02 9.69
C MET A 168 -3.20 -10.95 10.61
N GLU A 169 -2.68 -11.16 11.83
CA GLU A 169 -3.48 -11.74 12.91
C GLU A 169 -4.65 -10.79 13.19
N LYS A 170 -5.86 -11.17 12.75
CA LYS A 170 -7.06 -10.46 13.15
C LYS A 170 -7.16 -10.59 14.67
N VAL A 171 -6.91 -9.50 15.38
CA VAL A 171 -7.23 -9.41 16.82
C VAL A 171 -8.70 -9.77 16.93
N GLY A 172 -8.98 -10.96 17.47
CA GLY A 172 -10.34 -11.44 17.61
C GLY A 172 -11.15 -10.39 18.36
N LYS A 173 -12.17 -9.83 17.69
CA LYS A 173 -13.37 -9.35 18.39
C LYS A 173 -14.03 -10.59 18.97
N ASP A 174 -13.50 -11.05 20.10
CA ASP A 174 -14.06 -11.97 21.10
C ASP A 174 -12.93 -12.69 21.83
N MET A 175 -12.15 -11.93 22.58
CA MET A 175 -11.79 -12.37 23.91
C MET A 175 -12.06 -11.19 24.83
N ALA A 176 -13.21 -11.21 25.53
CA ALA A 176 -13.29 -10.56 26.83
C ALA A 176 -11.99 -10.91 27.57
N PRO A 177 -11.33 -9.97 28.26
CA PRO A 177 -10.08 -10.28 28.93
C PRO A 177 -10.33 -11.53 29.76
N GLN A 178 -9.65 -12.64 29.45
CA GLN A 178 -9.56 -13.74 30.40
C GLN A 178 -8.70 -13.20 31.53
N THR A 179 -9.32 -12.41 32.40
CA THR A 179 -8.86 -12.23 33.77
C THR A 179 -9.08 -13.57 34.45
N GLY A 180 -8.27 -14.57 34.07
CA GLY A 180 -7.94 -15.74 34.88
C GLY A 180 -7.07 -15.34 36.07
N LEU A 181 -7.36 -14.18 36.67
CA LEU A 181 -7.13 -14.02 38.09
C LEU A 181 -8.25 -14.83 38.75
N GLU A 182 -7.99 -16.12 38.93
CA GLU A 182 -8.61 -16.93 39.98
C GLU A 182 -8.26 -16.27 41.32
N THR A 183 -8.80 -15.08 41.58
CA THR A 183 -8.71 -14.48 42.90
C THR A 183 -9.61 -15.35 43.77
N SER A 184 -8.98 -16.01 44.74
CA SER A 184 -9.63 -16.83 45.77
C SER A 184 -10.51 -15.99 46.71
N ALA A 185 -11.29 -15.04 46.20
CA ALA A 185 -12.25 -14.23 46.95
C ALA A 185 -13.28 -15.12 47.66
N TRP A 186 -13.67 -16.24 47.03
CA TRP A 186 -14.57 -17.21 47.66
C TRP A 186 -13.93 -17.92 48.86
N LYS A 187 -12.61 -18.17 48.85
CA LYS A 187 -11.90 -18.75 50.01
C LYS A 187 -11.92 -17.79 51.20
N TRP A 188 -11.74 -16.48 50.95
CA TRP A 188 -11.85 -15.46 51.99
C TRP A 188 -13.29 -15.26 52.47
N ALA A 189 -14.28 -15.42 51.60
CA ALA A 189 -15.70 -15.39 51.99
C ALA A 189 -16.06 -16.53 52.96
N ILE A 190 -15.53 -17.74 52.74
CA ILE A 190 -15.71 -18.88 53.65
C ILE A 190 -15.05 -18.60 55.01
N VAL A 191 -13.83 -18.08 55.01
CA VAL A 191 -13.13 -17.71 56.25
C VAL A 191 -13.92 -16.64 57.02
N GLY A 192 -14.45 -15.63 56.34
CA GLY A 192 -15.30 -14.60 56.95
C GLY A 192 -16.58 -15.17 57.57
N MET A 193 -17.24 -16.12 56.91
CA MET A 193 -18.46 -16.74 57.42
C MET A 193 -18.19 -17.59 58.67
N CYS A 194 -17.04 -18.28 58.76
CA CYS A 194 -16.62 -19.00 59.96
C CYS A 194 -16.35 -18.08 61.16
N PHE A 195 -15.73 -16.91 60.94
CA PHE A 195 -15.48 -15.95 62.03
C PHE A 195 -16.77 -15.35 62.59
N ILE A 196 -17.77 -15.09 61.74
CA ILE A 196 -19.08 -14.59 62.18
C ILE A 196 -19.79 -15.64 63.05
N LEU A 197 -19.78 -16.92 62.64
CA LEU A 197 -20.40 -18.00 63.42
C LEU A 197 -19.68 -18.22 64.77
N ALA A 198 -18.35 -18.16 64.82
CA ALA A 198 -17.62 -18.24 66.08
C ALA A 198 -17.95 -17.06 67.01
N GLY A 199 -18.04 -15.84 66.45
CA GLY A 199 -18.40 -14.64 67.21
C GLY A 199 -19.81 -14.70 67.80
N THR A 200 -20.79 -15.27 67.10
CA THR A 200 -22.15 -15.43 67.64
C THR A 200 -22.22 -16.48 68.75
N ILE A 201 -21.47 -17.59 68.64
CA ILE A 201 -21.40 -18.60 69.71
C ILE A 201 -20.79 -18.00 70.97
N VAL A 202 -19.64 -17.32 70.86
CA VAL A 202 -19.00 -16.64 72.00
C VAL A 202 -19.93 -15.59 72.61
N SER A 203 -20.60 -14.78 71.79
CA SER A 203 -21.54 -13.76 72.28
C SER A 203 -22.75 -14.34 73.00
N VAL A 204 -23.20 -15.54 72.63
CA VAL A 204 -24.30 -16.25 73.31
C VAL A 204 -23.82 -16.83 74.63
N GLU A 205 -22.64 -17.44 74.68
CA GLU A 205 -22.06 -18.00 75.91
C GLU A 205 -21.76 -16.91 76.94
N TRP A 206 -21.16 -15.79 76.52
CA TRP A 206 -20.90 -14.64 77.38
C TRP A 206 -22.17 -14.00 77.96
N ARG A 207 -23.26 -14.01 77.19
CA ARG A 207 -24.57 -13.53 77.66
C ARG A 207 -25.22 -14.49 78.67
N LYS A 208 -24.84 -15.77 78.63
CA LYS A 208 -25.33 -16.81 79.53
C LYS A 208 -24.59 -16.77 80.87
N GLU A 209 -23.28 -16.55 80.86
CA GLU A 209 -22.48 -16.35 82.09
C GLU A 209 -22.98 -15.13 82.89
N ARG A 210 -23.23 -14.00 82.22
CA ARG A 210 -23.76 -12.78 82.85
C ARG A 210 -25.15 -12.93 83.49
N LYS A 211 -25.91 -13.97 83.15
CA LYS A 211 -27.22 -14.27 83.75
C LYS A 211 -27.14 -15.27 84.90
N ASN A 212 -26.01 -15.96 85.06
CA ASN A 212 -25.79 -16.93 86.14
C ASN A 212 -25.05 -16.30 87.34
N GLU A 213 -24.58 -15.05 87.22
CA GLU A 213 -23.91 -14.27 88.26
C GLU A 213 -24.82 -13.22 88.96
N GLU A 214 -26.09 -13.11 88.56
CA GLU A 214 -27.16 -12.38 89.28
C GLU A 214 -28.02 -13.35 90.10
#